data_AF-A0AAE4L2G4-F1
#
_entry.id   AF-A0AAE4L2G4-F1
#
_cell.length_a   1.000
_cell.length_b   1.000
_cell.length_c   1.000
_cell.angle_alpha   90.00
_cell.angle_beta   90.00
_cell.angle_gamma   90.00
#
_symmetry.space_group_name_H-M   'P 1'
#
loop_
_entity.id
_entity.type
_entity.pdbx_description
1 polymer ?
#
loop_
_entity_poly.entity_id
_entity_poly.type
_entity_poly.pdbx_seq_one_letter_code
_entity_poly.pdbx_strand_id
1 'polypeptide(L)'
;METKKVNLTDADLLEKSEKLTSAANQIRIINRLIENVEYSRASGDVFAVNHQIHSGLLDDIGDSLSEIKDVIQTISNEICPD
;
A
#
# COMPACT_ATOMS: atom_id res chain seq x y z
N MET A 1 -26.50 -8.15 -17.96
CA MET A 1 -25.76 -8.42 -16.72
C MET A 1 -26.66 -8.01 -15.57
N GLU A 2 -27.09 -8.97 -14.76
CA GLU A 2 -27.83 -8.67 -13.52
C GLU A 2 -26.81 -8.14 -12.51
N THR A 3 -26.88 -6.85 -12.18
CA THR A 3 -26.12 -6.28 -11.07
C THR A 3 -26.60 -6.92 -9.77
N LYS A 4 -25.76 -7.77 -9.14
CA LYS A 4 -26.02 -8.24 -7.78
C LYS A 4 -26.07 -7.04 -6.85
N LYS A 5 -27.23 -6.78 -6.24
CA LYS A 5 -27.34 -5.77 -5.18
C LYS A 5 -26.56 -6.25 -3.97
N VAL A 6 -25.45 -5.59 -3.68
CA VAL A 6 -24.73 -5.73 -2.41
C VAL A 6 -25.49 -4.92 -1.36
N ASN A 7 -25.96 -5.58 -0.31
CA ASN A 7 -26.48 -4.90 0.89
C ASN A 7 -25.35 -4.80 1.91
N LEU A 8 -24.56 -3.73 1.84
CA LEU A 8 -23.58 -3.40 2.87
C LEU A 8 -24.27 -2.63 3.99
N THR A 9 -23.98 -3.00 5.23
CA THR A 9 -24.36 -2.24 6.42
C THR A 9 -23.37 -1.10 6.68
N ASP A 10 -23.75 -0.13 7.51
CA ASP A 10 -22.84 0.93 7.95
C ASP A 10 -21.59 0.36 8.66
N ALA A 11 -21.74 -0.76 9.37
CA ALA A 11 -20.62 -1.46 10.00
C ALA A 11 -19.65 -2.04 8.95
N ASP A 12 -20.17 -2.62 7.86
CA ASP A 12 -19.34 -3.15 6.78
C ASP A 12 -18.57 -2.04 6.06
N LEU A 13 -19.21 -0.87 5.87
CA LEU A 13 -18.59 0.30 5.27
C LEU A 13 -17.51 0.91 6.19
N LEU A 14 -17.76 0.93 7.51
CA LEU A 14 -16.78 1.39 8.48
C LEU A 14 -15.53 0.50 8.48
N GLU A 15 -15.70 -0.82 8.52
CA GLU A 15 -14.57 -1.77 8.48
C GLU A 15 -13.73 -1.60 7.21
N LYS A 16 -14.37 -1.40 6.06
CA LYS A 16 -13.69 -1.12 4.78
C LYS A 16 -12.92 0.21 4.84
N SER A 17 -13.50 1.25 5.42
CA SER A 17 -12.85 2.54 5.60
C SER A 17 -11.61 2.45 6.50
N GLU A 18 -11.67 1.66 7.56
CA GLU A 18 -10.52 1.40 8.45
C GLU A 18 -9.39 0.69 7.70
N LYS A 19 -9.72 -0.34 6.90
CA LYS A 19 -8.76 -1.05 6.05
C LYS A 19 -8.09 -0.11 5.04
N LEU A 20 -8.87 0.74 4.36
CA LEU A 20 -8.34 1.74 3.42
C LEU A 20 -7.46 2.79 4.13
N THR A 21 -7.83 3.19 5.35
CA THR A 21 -7.01 4.11 6.17
C THR A 21 -5.67 3.47 6.55
N SER A 22 -5.67 2.17 6.88
CA SER A 22 -4.43 1.41 7.12
C SER A 22 -3.55 1.36 5.87
N ALA A 23 -4.12 1.04 4.70
CA ALA A 23 -3.40 1.03 3.42
C ALA A 23 -2.82 2.41 3.08
N ALA A 24 -3.57 3.50 3.31
CA ALA A 24 -3.08 4.85 3.10
C ALA A 24 -1.87 5.19 4.01
N ASN A 25 -1.88 4.70 5.26
CA ASN A 25 -0.75 4.85 6.16
C ASN A 25 0.48 4.06 5.70
N GLN A 26 0.30 2.85 5.17
CA GLN A 26 1.38 2.07 4.56
C GLN A 26 2.00 2.81 3.36
N ILE A 27 1.18 3.38 2.47
CA ILE A 27 1.65 4.22 1.35
C ILE A 27 2.50 5.38 1.84
N ARG A 28 2.08 6.06 2.92
CA ARG A 28 2.85 7.16 3.50
C ARG A 28 4.21 6.71 4.02
N ILE A 29 4.30 5.53 4.60
CA ILE A 29 5.58 4.95 5.07
C ILE A 29 6.47 4.61 3.87
N ILE A 30 5.92 3.96 2.83
CA ILE A 30 6.64 3.65 1.59
C ILE A 30 7.23 4.91 0.96
N ASN A 31 6.43 5.98 0.83
CA ASN A 31 6.91 7.26 0.29
C ASN A 31 8.11 7.80 1.08
N ARG A 32 8.06 7.73 2.41
CA ARG A 32 9.18 8.19 3.26
C ARG A 32 10.44 7.32 3.09
N LEU A 33 10.29 6.02 2.89
CA LEU A 33 11.40 5.13 2.60
C LEU A 33 12.06 5.47 1.26
N ILE A 34 11.25 5.73 0.23
CA ILE A 34 11.71 6.17 -1.08
C ILE A 34 12.42 7.53 -0.99
N GLU A 35 11.85 8.50 -0.27
CA GLU A 35 12.47 9.81 -0.04
C GLU A 35 13.84 9.70 0.62
N ASN A 36 14.01 8.78 1.58
CA ASN A 36 15.31 8.55 2.22
C ASN A 36 16.35 8.01 1.24
N VAL A 37 15.97 7.07 0.36
CA VAL A 37 16.86 6.55 -0.69
C VAL A 37 17.25 7.67 -1.66
N GLU A 38 16.27 8.46 -2.08
CA GLU A 38 16.47 9.60 -2.98
C GLU A 38 17.37 10.67 -2.37
N TYR A 39 17.21 10.96 -1.08
CA TYR A 39 18.07 11.89 -0.35
C TYR A 39 19.51 11.37 -0.28
N SER A 40 19.71 10.11 0.09
CA SER A 40 21.05 9.48 0.11
C SER A 40 21.71 9.48 -1.26
N ARG A 41 20.93 9.25 -2.33
CA ARG A 41 21.42 9.36 -3.71
C ARG A 41 21.85 10.78 -4.04
N ALA A 42 21.02 11.77 -3.73
CA ALA A 42 21.26 13.18 -4.06
C ALA A 42 22.43 13.79 -3.26
N SER A 43 22.65 13.32 -2.03
CA SER A 43 23.78 13.76 -1.20
C SER A 43 25.11 13.08 -1.54
N GLY A 44 25.10 12.09 -2.45
CA GLY A 44 26.28 11.32 -2.84
C GLY A 44 26.71 10.25 -1.83
N ASP A 45 25.83 9.88 -0.89
CA ASP A 45 26.09 8.81 0.09
C ASP A 45 25.89 7.42 -0.55
N VAL A 46 26.92 6.98 -1.28
CA VAL A 46 26.93 5.69 -1.99
C VAL A 46 26.85 4.51 -1.01
N PHE A 47 27.37 4.66 0.22
CA PHE A 47 27.28 3.60 1.22
C PHE A 47 25.84 3.39 1.68
N ALA A 48 25.13 4.46 2.02
CA ALA A 48 23.74 4.39 2.46
C ALA A 48 22.83 3.81 1.36
N VAL A 49 22.99 4.27 0.11
CA VAL A 49 22.22 3.74 -1.03
C VAL A 49 22.46 2.24 -1.22
N ASN A 50 23.73 1.83 -1.24
CA ASN A 50 24.06 0.40 -1.40
C ASN A 50 23.52 -0.42 -0.22
N HIS A 51 23.67 0.06 1.01
CA HIS A 51 23.14 -0.64 2.18
C HIS A 51 21.63 -0.83 2.07
N GLN A 52 20.87 0.21 1.72
CA GLN A 52 19.42 0.15 1.57
C GLN A 52 18.99 -0.83 0.47
N ILE A 53 19.68 -0.85 -0.68
CA ILE A 53 19.39 -1.80 -1.77
C ILE A 53 19.64 -3.25 -1.31
N HIS A 54 20.77 -3.50 -0.64
CA HIS A 54 21.15 -4.86 -0.24
C HIS A 54 20.46 -5.35 1.04
N SER A 55 19.85 -4.45 1.83
CA SER A 55 19.12 -4.82 3.04
C SER A 55 17.73 -5.40 2.77
N GLY A 56 17.29 -5.46 1.51
CA GLY A 56 15.94 -5.91 1.14
C GLY A 56 14.88 -4.80 1.21
N LEU A 57 15.27 -3.52 1.34
CA LEU A 57 14.29 -2.42 1.43
C LEU A 57 13.34 -2.38 0.22
N LEU A 58 13.86 -2.68 -0.96
CA LEU A 58 13.05 -2.71 -2.18
C LEU A 58 12.07 -3.89 -2.20
N ASP A 59 12.45 -5.02 -1.60
CA ASP A 59 11.58 -6.19 -1.44
C ASP A 59 10.45 -5.86 -0.45
N ASP A 60 10.78 -5.26 0.71
CA ASP A 60 9.80 -4.82 1.71
C ASP A 60 8.78 -3.81 1.13
N ILE A 61 9.26 -2.89 0.28
CA ILE A 61 8.39 -1.95 -0.45
C ILE A 61 7.50 -2.71 -1.43
N GLY A 62 8.06 -3.65 -2.19
CA GLY A 62 7.31 -4.47 -3.15
C GLY A 62 6.20 -5.29 -2.50
N ASP A 63 6.51 -5.95 -1.37
CA ASP A 63 5.57 -6.75 -0.60
C ASP A 63 4.44 -5.86 -0.05
N SER A 64 4.80 -4.72 0.54
CA SER A 64 3.83 -3.76 1.05
C SER A 64 2.89 -3.23 -0.05
N LEU A 65 3.42 -2.94 -1.24
CA LEU A 65 2.61 -2.53 -2.39
C LEU A 65 1.68 -3.63 -2.87
N SER A 66 2.11 -4.90 -2.83
CA SER A 66 1.25 -6.03 -3.17
C SER A 66 0.12 -6.19 -2.17
N GLU A 67 0.39 -6.09 -0.87
CA GLU A 67 -0.63 -6.12 0.17
C GLU A 67 -1.67 -5.00 0.00
N ILE A 68 -1.22 -3.77 -0.24
CA ILE A 68 -2.11 -2.63 -0.50
C ILE A 68 -3.02 -2.90 -1.70
N LYS A 69 -2.45 -3.40 -2.79
CA LYS A 69 -3.21 -3.74 -4.00
C LYS A 69 -4.28 -4.79 -3.70
N ASP A 70 -3.93 -5.83 -2.95
CA ASP A 70 -4.85 -6.92 -2.62
C ASP A 70 -5.98 -6.44 -1.70
N VAL A 71 -5.69 -5.55 -0.74
CA VAL A 71 -6.71 -4.89 0.10
C VAL A 71 -7.67 -4.06 -0.77
N ILE A 72 -7.15 -3.22 -1.65
CA ILE A 72 -7.97 -2.38 -2.54
C ILE A 72 -8.85 -3.24 -3.45
N GLN A 73 -8.28 -4.28 -4.07
CA GLN A 73 -9.03 -5.17 -4.94
C GLN A 73 -10.13 -5.92 -4.20
N THR A 74 -9.83 -6.41 -2.99
CA THR A 74 -10.81 -7.11 -2.15
C THR A 74 -11.99 -6.20 -1.82
N ILE A 75 -11.71 -4.99 -1.34
CA ILE A 75 -12.76 -4.00 -1.01
C ILE A 75 -13.55 -3.61 -2.26
N SER A 76 -12.87 -3.44 -3.40
CA SER A 76 -13.53 -3.14 -4.68
C SER A 76 -14.51 -4.24 -5.07
N ASN A 77 -14.08 -5.51 -5.02
CA ASN A 77 -14.93 -6.65 -5.36
C ASN A 77 -16.11 -6.80 -4.39
N GLU A 78 -15.93 -6.45 -3.12
CA GLU A 78 -17.00 -6.48 -2.13
C GLU A 78 -18.05 -5.37 -2.35
N ILE A 79 -17.63 -4.18 -2.79
CA ILE A 79 -18.53 -3.04 -3.04
C ILE A 79 -19.20 -3.16 -4.41
N CYS A 80 -18.44 -3.58 -5.42
CA CYS A 80 -18.88 -3.69 -6.80
C CYS A 80 -18.43 -5.05 -7.37
N PRO A 81 -19.17 -6.13 -7.06
CA PRO A 81 -18.92 -7.44 -7.62
C PRO A 81 -19.33 -7.47 -9.10
N ASP A 82 -18.49 -8.09 -9.93
CA ASP A 82 -18.78 -8.38 -11.33
C ASP A 82 -20.00 -9.30 -11.53
#